data_AF-B5YGC8-F1
#
_entry.id   AF-B5YGC8-F1
#
_cell.length_a   1.000
_cell.length_b   1.000
_cell.length_c   1.000
_cell.angle_alpha   90.00
_cell.angle_beta   90.00
_cell.angle_gamma   90.00
#
_symmetry.space_group_name_H-M   'P 1'
#
loop_
_entity.id
_entity.type
_entity.pdbx_description
1 polymer ?
#
loop_
_entity_poly.entity_id
_entity_poly.type
_entity_poly.pdbx_seq_one_letter_code
_entity_poly.pdbx_strand_id
1 'polypeptide(L)'
;MRKFFVILMVALVVVLTASAVFAADSDPAKLNYYGYATAGALIGLGAAAGGGGAGMGQGLRGILEGSARNPGVTGKLMTLFIVGLALIESLVIYVLVFVLITFYANPFVK
;
A
#
# COMPACT_ATOMS: atom_id res chain seq x y z
N MET A 1 13.75 14.41 -13.68
CA MET A 1 14.29 13.41 -12.72
C MET A 1 14.89 14.05 -11.47
N ARG A 2 15.90 14.95 -11.55
CA ARG A 2 16.52 15.58 -10.36
C ARG A 2 15.52 16.21 -9.37
N LYS A 3 14.55 17.00 -9.85
CA LYS A 3 13.55 17.66 -8.98
C LYS A 3 12.67 16.66 -8.23
N PHE A 4 12.21 15.62 -8.92
CA PHE A 4 11.42 14.54 -8.33
C PHE A 4 12.23 13.79 -7.26
N PHE A 5 13.50 13.48 -7.56
CA PHE A 5 14.41 12.84 -6.62
C PHE A 5 14.69 13.72 -5.37
N VAL A 6 14.88 15.03 -5.54
CA VAL A 6 15.07 15.97 -4.43
C VAL A 6 13.81 16.08 -3.56
N ILE A 7 12.62 16.18 -4.16
CA ILE A 7 11.36 16.21 -3.40
C ILE A 7 11.19 14.92 -2.58
N LEU A 8 11.51 13.77 -3.18
CA LEU A 8 11.46 12.48 -2.51
C LEU A 8 12.44 12.41 -1.31
N MET A 9 13.66 12.94 -1.48
CA MET A 9 14.66 13.00 -0.40
C MET A 9 14.24 13.97 0.72
N VAL A 10 13.69 15.14 0.40
CA VAL A 10 13.20 16.09 1.41
C VAL A 10 12.02 15.51 2.18
N ALA A 11 11.07 14.87 1.50
CA ALA A 11 9.96 14.20 2.16
C ALA A 11 10.46 13.09 3.11
N LEU A 12 11.46 12.31 2.70
CA LEU A 12 12.10 11.30 3.56
C LEU A 12 12.73 11.92 4.81
N VAL A 13 13.49 13.02 4.66
CA VAL A 13 14.12 13.71 5.81
C VAL A 13 13.09 14.25 6.79
N VAL A 14 12.02 14.89 6.31
CA VAL A 14 10.97 15.44 7.17
C VAL A 14 10.30 14.34 7.99
N VAL A 15 10.00 13.19 7.36
CA VAL A 15 9.40 12.04 8.05
C VAL A 15 10.33 11.46 9.11
N LEU A 16 11.64 11.36 8.84
CA LEU A 16 12.61 10.83 9.80
C LEU A 16 12.79 11.72 11.04
N THR A 17 12.58 13.04 10.92
CA THR A 17 12.74 13.97 12.05
C THR A 17 11.53 14.07 13.00
N ALA A 18 10.37 13.55 12.60
CA ALA A 18 9.13 13.72 13.37
C ALA A 18 9.11 12.95 14.71
N SER A 19 9.93 11.90 14.85
CA SER A 19 9.93 11.03 16.04
C SER A 19 10.48 11.71 17.31
N ALA A 20 11.18 12.85 17.20
CA ALA A 20 11.80 13.51 18.35
C ALA A 20 10.82 14.34 19.21
N VAL A 21 9.56 14.51 18.80
CA VAL A 21 8.67 15.54 19.39
C VAL A 21 7.72 15.02 20.48
N PHE A 22 7.50 13.71 20.63
CA PHE A 22 6.55 13.19 21.61
C PHE A 22 7.23 12.33 22.69
N ALA A 23 7.58 12.94 23.82
CA ALA A 23 7.97 12.24 25.03
C ALA A 23 6.71 11.90 25.85
N ALA A 24 6.03 10.81 25.51
CA ALA A 24 5.03 10.19 26.37
C ALA A 24 5.66 9.04 27.16
N ASP A 25 5.39 9.00 28.46
CA ASP A 25 5.81 7.91 29.35
C ASP A 25 5.18 6.61 28.85
N SER A 26 5.98 5.75 28.22
CA SER A 26 5.49 4.56 27.52
C SER A 26 6.40 3.38 27.77
N ASP A 27 5.79 2.21 27.89
CA ASP A 27 6.48 0.94 28.12
C ASP A 27 7.48 0.67 26.98
N PRO A 28 8.80 0.61 27.25
CA PRO A 28 9.82 0.41 26.22
C PRO A 28 9.62 -0.86 25.38
N ALA A 29 9.08 -1.93 25.98
CA ALA A 29 8.84 -3.18 25.27
C ALA A 29 7.71 -3.03 24.24
N LYS A 30 6.65 -2.31 24.58
CA LYS A 30 5.53 -2.01 23.67
C LYS A 30 5.99 -1.09 22.54
N LEU A 31 6.77 -0.05 22.86
CA LEU A 31 7.34 0.85 21.85
C LEU A 31 8.17 0.10 20.81
N ASN A 32 9.03 -0.83 21.24
CA ASN A 32 9.86 -1.61 20.32
C ASN A 32 9.01 -2.46 19.38
N TYR A 33 8.01 -3.18 19.92
CA TYR A 33 7.11 -3.99 19.10
C TYR A 33 6.34 -3.13 18.08
N TYR A 34 5.66 -2.06 18.52
CA TYR A 34 4.89 -1.20 17.63
C TYR A 34 5.79 -0.44 16.65
N GLY A 35 7.04 -0.13 17.02
CA GLY A 35 8.04 0.43 16.12
C GLY A 35 8.37 -0.50 14.95
N TYR A 36 8.71 -1.77 15.24
CA TYR A 36 8.97 -2.77 14.20
C TYR A 36 7.72 -3.09 13.38
N ALA A 37 6.56 -3.20 14.03
CA ALA A 37 5.27 -3.39 13.37
C ALA A 37 4.98 -2.27 12.36
N THR A 38 5.17 -1.02 12.78
CA THR A 38 4.94 0.16 11.93
C THR A 38 5.93 0.20 10.77
N ALA A 39 7.22 -0.06 11.01
CA ALA A 39 8.21 -0.10 9.94
C ALA A 39 7.88 -1.20 8.90
N GLY A 40 7.55 -2.40 9.36
CA GLY A 40 7.11 -3.50 8.50
C GLY A 40 5.82 -3.18 7.73
N ALA A 41 4.86 -2.52 8.39
CA ALA A 41 3.61 -2.10 7.77
C ALA A 41 3.82 -1.07 6.66
N LEU A 42 4.64 -0.05 6.90
CA LEU A 42 4.93 0.99 5.90
C LEU A 42 5.61 0.41 4.66
N ILE A 43 6.58 -0.49 4.85
CA ILE A 43 7.29 -1.14 3.74
C ILE A 43 6.35 -2.10 2.99
N GLY A 44 5.70 -3.01 3.72
CA GLY A 44 4.85 -4.03 3.15
C GLY A 44 3.64 -3.45 2.41
N LEU A 45 2.87 -2.59 3.08
CA LEU A 45 1.67 -1.99 2.49
C LEU A 45 2.04 -1.00 1.39
N GLY A 46 3.13 -0.26 1.54
CA GLY A 46 3.64 0.63 0.49
C GLY A 46 4.03 -0.13 -0.79
N ALA A 47 4.73 -1.26 -0.64
CA ALA A 47 5.10 -2.11 -1.78
C ALA A 47 3.87 -2.76 -2.43
N ALA A 48 2.93 -3.26 -1.62
CA ALA A 48 1.69 -3.86 -2.11
C ALA A 48 0.82 -2.85 -2.85
N ALA A 49 0.62 -1.65 -2.28
CA ALA A 49 -0.14 -0.58 -2.91
C ALA A 49 0.53 -0.08 -4.19
N GLY A 50 1.87 0.04 -4.20
CA GLY A 50 2.63 0.42 -5.39
C GLY A 50 2.51 -0.60 -6.52
N GLY A 51 2.71 -1.89 -6.21
CA GLY A 51 2.59 -2.98 -7.18
C GLY A 51 1.16 -3.18 -7.67
N GLY A 52 0.19 -3.18 -6.74
CA GLY A 52 -1.23 -3.29 -7.04
C GLY A 52 -1.70 -2.13 -7.91
N GLY A 53 -1.41 -0.89 -7.51
CA GLY A 53 -1.77 0.30 -8.27
C GLY A 53 -1.17 0.33 -9.69
N ALA A 54 0.08 -0.12 -9.86
CA ALA A 54 0.69 -0.25 -11.18
C ALA A 54 -0.04 -1.28 -12.05
N GLY A 55 -0.38 -2.45 -11.48
CA GLY A 55 -1.15 -3.49 -12.16
C GLY A 55 -2.55 -3.01 -12.56
N MET A 56 -3.25 -2.31 -11.67
CA MET A 56 -4.56 -1.73 -11.95
C MET A 56 -4.51 -0.70 -13.08
N GLY A 57 -3.54 0.22 -13.03
CA GLY A 57 -3.36 1.24 -14.06
C GLY A 57 -3.13 0.64 -15.44
N GLN A 58 -2.32 -0.42 -15.53
CA GLN A 58 -2.12 -1.14 -16.79
C GLN A 58 -3.39 -1.88 -17.25
N GLY A 59 -4.12 -2.48 -16.31
CA GLY A 59 -5.43 -3.08 -16.57
C GLY A 59 -6.41 -2.08 -17.19
N LEU A 60 -6.60 -0.91 -16.55
CA LEU A 60 -7.45 0.18 -17.04
C LEU A 60 -7.12 0.58 -18.48
N ARG A 61 -5.83 0.76 -18.79
CA ARG A 61 -5.38 1.10 -20.14
C ARG A 61 -5.82 0.04 -21.15
N GLY A 62 -5.66 -1.24 -20.82
CA GLY A 62 -6.08 -2.35 -21.67
C GLY A 62 -7.58 -2.35 -21.99
N ILE A 63 -8.45 -2.01 -21.04
CA ILE A 63 -9.89 -1.93 -21.31
C ILE A 63 -10.25 -0.72 -22.12
N LEU A 64 -9.64 0.44 -21.85
CA LEU A 64 -9.92 1.65 -22.63
C LEU A 64 -9.55 1.42 -24.11
N GLU A 65 -8.38 0.86 -24.37
CA GLU A 65 -7.95 0.51 -25.73
C GLU A 65 -8.85 -0.58 -26.35
N GLY A 66 -9.20 -1.61 -25.59
CA GLY A 66 -10.09 -2.67 -26.05
C GLY A 66 -11.51 -2.18 -26.37
N SER A 67 -12.05 -1.28 -25.54
CA SER A 67 -13.37 -0.68 -25.68
C SER A 67 -13.43 0.32 -26.83
N ALA A 68 -12.35 1.09 -27.04
CA ALA A 68 -12.23 1.99 -28.18
C ALA A 68 -12.19 1.23 -29.51
N ARG A 69 -11.54 0.06 -29.55
CA ARG A 69 -11.45 -0.77 -30.76
C ARG A 69 -12.73 -1.56 -31.05
N ASN A 70 -13.43 -2.02 -30.00
CA ASN A 70 -14.66 -2.81 -30.14
C ASN A 70 -15.71 -2.38 -29.11
N PRO A 71 -16.45 -1.28 -29.37
CA PRO A 71 -17.43 -0.76 -28.42
C PRO A 71 -18.52 -1.78 -28.03
N GLY A 72 -18.86 -2.71 -28.94
CA GLY A 72 -19.86 -3.75 -28.71
C GLY A 72 -19.52 -4.79 -27.64
N VAL A 73 -18.24 -4.92 -27.23
CA VAL A 73 -17.83 -5.87 -26.18
C VAL A 73 -17.40 -5.20 -24.87
N THR A 74 -17.53 -3.87 -24.78
CA THR A 74 -17.12 -3.06 -23.62
C THR A 74 -17.67 -3.58 -22.30
N GLY A 75 -18.96 -3.98 -22.27
CA GLY A 75 -19.58 -4.53 -21.05
C GLY A 75 -18.88 -5.80 -20.56
N LYS A 76 -18.54 -6.73 -21.47
CA LYS A 76 -17.79 -7.95 -21.13
C LYS A 76 -16.37 -7.62 -20.66
N LEU A 77 -15.67 -6.70 -21.34
CA LEU A 77 -14.34 -6.25 -20.91
C LEU A 77 -14.35 -5.66 -19.49
N MET A 78 -15.37 -4.87 -19.16
CA MET A 78 -15.54 -4.30 -17.83
C MET A 78 -15.76 -5.39 -16.77
N THR A 79 -16.55 -6.43 -17.06
CA THR A 79 -16.71 -7.56 -16.13
C THR A 79 -15.40 -8.28 -15.87
N LEU A 80 -14.63 -8.62 -16.91
CA LEU A 80 -13.33 -9.27 -16.75
C LEU A 80 -12.35 -8.39 -15.98
N PHE A 81 -12.40 -7.07 -16.23
CA PHE A 81 -11.59 -6.11 -15.51
C PHE A 81 -11.89 -6.07 -14.03
N ILE A 82 -13.16 -6.00 -13.63
CA ILE A 82 -13.55 -5.96 -12.22
C ILE A 82 -13.07 -7.23 -11.51
N VAL A 83 -13.16 -8.40 -12.16
CA VAL A 83 -12.60 -9.65 -11.63
C VAL A 83 -11.08 -9.56 -11.49
N GLY A 84 -10.39 -9.07 -12.51
CA GLY A 84 -8.93 -8.85 -12.46
C GLY A 84 -8.51 -7.86 -11.36
N LEU A 85 -9.24 -6.75 -11.21
CA LEU A 85 -9.04 -5.77 -10.15
C LEU A 85 -9.23 -6.40 -8.78
N ALA A 86 -10.28 -7.22 -8.59
CA ALA A 86 -10.53 -7.88 -7.31
C ALA A 86 -9.37 -8.82 -6.93
N LEU A 87 -8.79 -9.53 -7.91
CA LEU A 87 -7.61 -10.36 -7.68
C LEU A 87 -6.37 -9.52 -7.33
N ILE A 88 -6.12 -8.41 -8.03
CA ILE A 88 -5.01 -7.51 -7.72
C ILE A 88 -5.18 -6.90 -6.32
N GLU A 89 -6.38 -6.40 -6.02
CA GLU A 89 -6.72 -5.80 -4.73
C GLU A 89 -6.63 -6.81 -3.59
N SER A 90 -6.94 -8.09 -3.82
CA SER A 90 -6.82 -9.13 -2.78
C SER A 90 -5.40 -9.25 -2.21
N LEU A 91 -4.37 -9.06 -3.05
CA LEU A 91 -2.98 -9.07 -2.61
C LEU A 91 -2.67 -7.86 -1.71
N VAL A 92 -3.25 -6.69 -2.01
CA VAL A 92 -3.12 -5.47 -1.20
C VAL A 92 -3.85 -5.65 0.13
N ILE A 93 -5.07 -6.18 0.11
CA ILE A 93 -5.88 -6.45 1.30
C ILE A 93 -5.21 -7.49 2.20
N TYR A 94 -4.56 -8.54 1.66
CA TYR A 94 -3.82 -9.49 2.49
C TYR A 94 -2.73 -8.79 3.31
N VAL A 95 -1.94 -7.91 2.70
CA VAL A 95 -0.93 -7.13 3.43
C VAL A 95 -1.58 -6.20 4.45
N LEU A 96 -2.68 -5.52 4.10
CA LEU A 96 -3.45 -4.71 5.05
C LEU A 96 -3.92 -5.55 6.26
N VAL A 97 -4.42 -6.76 6.05
CA VAL A 97 -4.86 -7.65 7.13
C VAL A 97 -3.69 -8.03 8.04
N PHE A 98 -2.53 -8.40 7.48
CA PHE A 98 -1.32 -8.65 8.28
C PHE A 98 -0.92 -7.43 9.12
N VAL A 99 -1.00 -6.23 8.54
CA VAL A 99 -0.76 -4.98 9.26
C VAL A 99 -1.73 -4.84 10.42
N LEU A 100 -3.04 -4.96 10.18
CA LEU A 100 -4.06 -4.82 11.22
C LEU A 100 -3.89 -5.86 12.35
N ILE A 101 -3.56 -7.11 12.02
CA ILE A 101 -3.28 -8.16 13.02
C ILE A 101 -2.09 -7.75 13.89
N THR A 102 -1.04 -7.21 13.29
CA THR A 102 0.16 -6.81 14.04
C THR A 102 -0.15 -5.66 15.02
N PHE A 103 -1.04 -4.73 14.65
CA PHE A 103 -1.43 -3.62 15.51
C PHE A 103 -2.45 -3.98 16.60
N TYR A 104 -3.45 -4.82 16.29
CA TYR A 104 -4.58 -5.07 17.19
C TYR A 104 -4.56 -6.42 17.88
N ALA A 105 -3.92 -7.42 17.28
CA ALA A 105 -3.98 -8.80 17.75
C ALA A 105 -2.59 -9.34 18.11
N ASN A 106 -1.63 -8.45 18.46
CA ASN A 106 -0.22 -8.76 18.75
C ASN A 106 -0.04 -10.20 19.28
N PRO A 107 0.36 -11.16 18.41
CA PRO A 107 0.32 -12.56 18.77
C PRO A 107 1.43 -12.97 19.75
N PHE A 108 2.34 -12.04 20.08
CA PHE A 108 3.49 -12.31 20.94
C PHE A 108 3.27 -11.83 22.38
N VAL A 109 2.22 -11.06 22.65
CA VAL A 109 1.86 -10.60 24.00
C VAL A 109 0.63 -11.40 24.45
N LYS A 110 0.78 -12.15 25.55
CA LYS A 110 -0.33 -12.80 26.25
C LYS A 110 -1.15 -11.78 27.02
#